data_AF-A0A8B8BHX1-F1
#
_entry.id   AF-A0A8B8BHX1-F1
#
_cell.length_a   1.000
_cell.length_b   1.000
_cell.length_c   1.000
_cell.angle_alpha   90.00
_cell.angle_beta   90.00
_cell.angle_gamma   90.00
#
_symmetry.space_group_name_H-M   'P 1'
#
loop_
_entity.id
_entity.type
_entity.pdbx_description
1 polymer ?
#
loop_
_entity_poly.entity_id
_entity_poly.type
_entity_poly.pdbx_seq_one_letter_code
_entity_poly.pdbx_strand_id
1 'polypeptide(L)'
;MARTMLQVPQDKLQGVSISLYLIWIFLEFVALDMISLKISDVFIQYGQSDIEISCVVNCSNQINVDGIQLLRSNIPILSLTSNNEIKWHDLELESRSEATTKPSCRDGDVSYLRVEIPSSRIKPVKDSGPYMCRLRGFTRHDTPFHENSGIIMLNITGGFDASRSSKDSEQGGMLRLYRAMIILTGIMISFILALIMVREVRMHYFQREAK
;
A
#
# COMPACT_ATOMS: atom_id res chain seq x y z
N MET A 1 50.68 -36.32 -36.81
CA MET A 1 50.14 -36.15 -35.45
C MET A 1 49.04 -35.10 -35.50
N ALA A 2 47.78 -35.54 -35.45
CA ALA A 2 46.60 -34.67 -35.50
C ALA A 2 46.16 -34.30 -34.08
N ARG A 3 45.87 -33.02 -33.82
CA ARG A 3 45.11 -32.56 -32.65
C ARG A 3 43.82 -31.94 -33.15
N THR A 4 42.73 -32.66 -32.98
CA THR A 4 41.37 -32.20 -33.23
C THR A 4 40.92 -31.37 -32.03
N MET A 5 40.78 -30.05 -32.19
CA MET A 5 40.12 -29.20 -31.19
C MET A 5 38.60 -29.38 -31.32
N LEU A 6 38.00 -29.90 -30.26
CA LEU A 6 36.55 -29.96 -30.05
C LEU A 6 36.02 -28.53 -29.90
N GLN A 7 35.37 -28.03 -30.95
CA GLN A 7 34.62 -26.78 -30.91
C GLN A 7 33.22 -27.07 -30.35
N VAL A 8 32.95 -26.57 -29.15
CA VAL A 8 31.66 -26.68 -28.47
C VAL A 8 30.67 -25.69 -29.11
N PRO A 9 29.46 -26.12 -29.53
CA PRO A 9 28.49 -25.24 -30.19
C PRO A 9 27.88 -24.25 -29.19
N GLN A 10 27.84 -22.98 -29.58
CA GLN A 10 27.47 -21.79 -28.81
C GLN A 10 25.95 -21.47 -28.88
N ASP A 11 25.12 -22.47 -29.13
CA ASP A 11 23.75 -22.23 -29.63
C ASP A 11 22.67 -22.45 -28.56
N LYS A 12 23.07 -22.70 -27.31
CA LYS A 12 22.14 -23.00 -26.18
C LYS A 12 22.22 -22.04 -25.00
N LEU A 13 22.92 -20.91 -25.12
CA LEU A 13 23.14 -19.99 -24.00
C LEU A 13 22.32 -18.68 -24.06
N GLN A 14 21.41 -18.52 -25.02
CA GLN A 14 20.63 -17.27 -25.18
C GLN A 14 19.21 -17.31 -24.61
N GLY A 15 18.63 -18.49 -24.32
CA GLY A 15 17.26 -18.60 -23.78
C GLY A 15 17.15 -18.39 -22.26
N VAL A 16 18.19 -18.76 -21.51
CA VAL A 16 18.18 -18.71 -20.03
C VAL A 16 18.35 -17.28 -19.49
N SER A 17 18.96 -16.38 -20.27
CA SER A 17 19.29 -15.02 -19.85
C SER A 17 18.06 -14.10 -19.69
N ILE A 18 17.07 -14.22 -20.57
CA ILE A 18 15.91 -13.30 -20.59
C ILE A 18 14.93 -13.61 -19.45
N SER A 19 14.73 -14.89 -19.11
CA SER A 19 13.83 -15.30 -18.03
C SER A 19 14.36 -14.84 -16.65
N LEU A 20 15.67 -14.95 -16.41
CA LEU A 20 16.31 -14.42 -15.20
C LEU A 20 16.25 -12.88 -15.14
N TYR A 21 16.39 -12.20 -16.29
CA TYR A 21 16.28 -10.74 -16.38
C TYR A 21 14.88 -10.23 -16.05
N LEU A 22 13.84 -10.93 -16.51
CA LEU A 22 12.44 -10.59 -16.18
C LEU A 22 12.15 -10.83 -14.69
N ILE A 23 12.66 -11.91 -14.09
CA ILE A 23 12.54 -12.16 -12.65
C ILE A 23 13.25 -11.06 -11.84
N TRP A 24 14.41 -10.58 -12.30
CA TRP A 24 15.14 -9.48 -11.67
C TRP A 24 14.36 -8.15 -11.74
N ILE A 25 13.75 -7.82 -12.89
CA ILE A 25 12.89 -6.64 -13.06
C ILE A 25 11.64 -6.73 -12.17
N PHE A 26 11.05 -7.93 -12.01
CA PHE A 26 9.90 -8.13 -11.11
C PHE A 26 10.29 -8.03 -9.62
N LEU A 27 11.55 -8.29 -9.25
CA LEU A 27 12.05 -8.14 -7.88
C LEU A 27 12.43 -6.69 -7.51
N GLU A 28 12.74 -5.83 -8.49
CA GLU A 28 13.04 -4.40 -8.24
C GLU A 28 11.79 -3.53 -8.07
N PHE A 29 10.60 -4.02 -8.42
CA PHE A 29 9.35 -3.27 -8.32
C PHE A 29 8.64 -3.45 -6.96
N VAL A 30 9.39 -3.55 -5.87
CA VAL A 30 8.82 -3.31 -4.54
C VAL A 30 8.78 -1.81 -4.34
N ALA A 31 7.70 -1.18 -4.80
CA ALA A 31 7.40 0.19 -4.42
C ALA A 31 7.24 0.22 -2.90
N LEU A 32 8.26 0.70 -2.20
CA LEU A 32 8.15 1.02 -0.78
C LEU A 32 7.34 2.31 -0.70
N ASP A 33 6.05 2.18 -0.35
CA ASP A 33 5.21 3.33 -0.07
C ASP A 33 5.90 4.21 0.99
N MET A 34 6.01 5.53 0.74
CA MET A 34 6.65 6.44 1.69
C MET A 34 5.78 6.63 2.93
N ILE A 35 4.46 6.44 2.79
CA ILE A 35 3.51 6.54 3.88
C ILE A 35 2.61 5.30 3.95
N SER A 36 2.46 4.78 5.16
CA SER A 36 1.58 3.65 5.46
C SER A 36 0.61 4.01 6.59
N LEU A 37 -0.62 3.49 6.47
CA LEU A 37 -1.62 3.54 7.53
C LEU A 37 -1.58 2.20 8.27
N LYS A 38 -1.46 2.26 9.60
CA LYS A 38 -1.53 1.09 10.48
C LYS A 38 -2.68 1.27 11.47
N ILE A 39 -3.48 0.23 11.63
CA ILE A 39 -4.53 0.17 12.65
C ILE A 39 -4.33 -1.14 13.41
N SER A 40 -4.35 -1.09 14.75
CA SER A 40 -4.05 -2.26 15.58
C SER A 40 -5.04 -3.41 15.37
N ASP A 41 -6.33 -3.09 15.22
CA ASP A 41 -7.35 -4.06 14.79
C ASP A 41 -8.37 -3.39 13.85
N VAL A 42 -8.75 -4.08 12.79
CA VAL A 42 -9.73 -3.62 11.80
C VAL A 42 -11.16 -3.97 12.23
N PHE A 43 -11.31 -4.99 13.09
CA PHE A 43 -12.58 -5.49 13.60
C PHE A 43 -12.66 -5.32 15.12
N ILE A 44 -13.03 -4.12 15.55
CA ILE A 44 -13.03 -3.77 16.97
C ILE A 44 -14.38 -4.13 17.58
N GLN A 45 -14.35 -4.85 18.70
CA GLN A 45 -15.52 -5.02 19.55
C GLN A 45 -15.66 -3.83 20.50
N TYR A 46 -16.83 -3.21 20.48
CA TYR A 46 -17.12 -2.07 21.34
C TYR A 46 -16.88 -2.40 22.83
N GLY A 47 -16.11 -1.53 23.51
CA GLY A 47 -15.80 -1.68 24.93
C GLY A 47 -14.75 -2.74 25.29
N GLN A 48 -14.16 -3.44 24.31
CA GLN A 48 -13.14 -4.46 24.58
C GLN A 48 -11.71 -3.97 24.33
N SER A 49 -11.49 -3.23 23.24
CA SER A 49 -10.16 -2.79 22.85
C SER A 49 -10.16 -1.33 22.44
N ASP A 50 -9.06 -0.66 22.72
CA ASP A 50 -8.82 0.71 22.30
C ASP A 50 -8.57 0.75 20.78
N ILE A 51 -8.87 1.87 20.14
CA ILE A 51 -8.59 2.08 18.71
C ILE A 51 -7.27 2.81 18.62
N GLU A 52 -6.26 2.17 18.04
CA GLU A 52 -5.00 2.82 17.70
C GLU A 52 -4.85 2.93 16.19
N ILE A 53 -4.65 4.16 15.71
CA ILE A 53 -4.45 4.48 14.29
C ILE A 53 -3.14 5.25 14.17
N SER A 54 -2.25 4.77 13.31
CA SER A 54 -0.93 5.35 13.11
C SER A 54 -0.63 5.58 11.64
N CYS A 55 -0.30 6.81 11.28
CA CYS A 55 0.35 7.15 10.03
C CYS A 55 1.85 7.02 10.21
N VAL A 56 2.49 6.11 9.47
CA VAL A 56 3.92 5.83 9.56
C VAL A 56 4.57 6.24 8.25
N VAL A 57 5.59 7.10 8.34
CA VAL A 57 6.33 7.63 7.20
C VAL A 57 7.75 7.08 7.23
N ASN A 58 8.14 6.45 6.13
CA ASN A 58 9.50 5.99 5.91
C ASN A 58 10.32 7.18 5.40
N CYS A 59 11.24 7.67 6.23
CA CYS A 59 11.98 8.86 5.92
C CYS A 59 13.15 8.56 4.98
N SER A 60 13.27 9.38 3.93
CA SER A 60 14.37 9.33 2.98
C SER A 60 15.01 10.71 2.90
N ASN A 61 16.32 10.75 2.74
CA ASN A 61 17.05 11.98 2.47
C ASN A 61 16.62 12.72 1.18
N GLN A 62 15.76 12.12 0.34
CA GLN A 62 15.26 12.71 -0.90
C GLN A 62 14.03 13.60 -0.72
N ILE A 63 13.39 13.52 0.46
CA ILE A 63 12.14 14.22 0.76
C ILE A 63 12.28 15.02 2.05
N ASN A 64 11.66 16.19 2.08
CA ASN A 64 11.43 16.98 3.27
C ASN A 64 9.93 16.92 3.59
N VAL A 65 9.59 16.37 4.75
CA VAL A 65 8.20 16.22 5.19
C VAL A 65 7.71 17.56 5.75
N ASP A 66 6.70 18.13 5.10
CA ASP A 66 6.05 19.36 5.55
C ASP A 66 4.84 19.06 6.45
N GLY A 67 4.20 17.90 6.28
CA GLY A 67 3.16 17.48 7.21
C GLY A 67 2.54 16.14 6.91
N ILE A 68 1.90 15.58 7.93
CA ILE A 68 1.17 14.31 7.87
C ILE A 68 -0.28 14.59 8.26
N GLN A 69 -1.24 14.07 7.52
CA GLN A 69 -2.65 14.22 7.84
C GLN A 69 -3.29 12.84 7.97
N LEU A 70 -4.08 12.65 9.02
CA LEU A 70 -5.01 11.54 9.13
C LEU A 70 -6.39 12.01 8.68
N LEU A 71 -6.97 11.29 7.73
CA LEU A 71 -8.28 11.56 7.17
C LEU A 71 -9.24 10.42 7.50
N ARG A 72 -10.49 10.78 7.82
CA ARG A 72 -11.63 9.87 7.92
C ARG A 72 -12.65 10.28 6.86
N SER A 73 -13.02 9.36 5.98
CA SER A 73 -13.94 9.66 4.86
C SER A 73 -13.53 10.89 4.04
N ASN A 74 -12.23 10.99 3.72
CA ASN A 74 -11.62 12.13 3.01
C ASN A 74 -11.65 13.49 3.74
N ILE A 75 -12.09 13.53 4.99
CA ILE A 75 -12.08 14.75 5.82
C ILE A 75 -10.90 14.66 6.80
N PRO A 76 -10.03 15.67 6.88
CA PRO A 76 -8.92 15.67 7.84
C PRO A 76 -9.47 15.74 9.26
N ILE A 77 -9.00 14.86 10.14
CA ILE A 77 -9.38 14.81 11.56
C ILE A 77 -8.22 15.22 12.47
N LEU A 78 -6.99 14.94 12.03
CA LEU A 78 -5.76 15.20 12.77
C LEU A 78 -4.63 15.48 11.78
N SER A 79 -3.73 16.40 12.13
CA SER A 79 -2.55 16.70 11.32
C SER A 79 -1.32 16.98 12.17
N LEU A 80 -0.16 16.65 11.62
CA LEU A 80 1.16 17.06 12.08
C LEU A 80 1.70 18.11 11.10
N THR A 81 2.05 19.28 11.60
CA THR A 81 2.62 20.37 10.79
C THR A 81 4.15 20.32 10.77
N SER A 82 4.78 21.09 9.89
CA SER A 82 6.24 21.24 9.79
C SER A 82 6.89 21.82 11.05
N ASN A 83 6.12 22.48 11.90
CA ASN A 83 6.55 22.95 13.22
C ASN A 83 6.50 21.84 14.29
N ASN A 84 6.21 20.60 13.88
CA ASN A 84 6.04 19.44 14.76
C ASN A 84 4.86 19.55 15.73
N GLU A 85 3.88 20.39 15.38
CA GLU A 85 2.68 20.60 16.19
C GLU A 85 1.54 19.70 15.69
N ILE A 86 0.85 19.10 16.65
CA ILE A 86 -0.38 18.35 16.40
C ILE A 86 -1.54 19.35 16.32
N LYS A 87 -2.27 19.31 15.21
CA LYS A 87 -3.47 20.12 15.00
C LYS A 87 -4.69 19.23 14.80
N TRP A 88 -5.63 19.35 15.72
CA TRP A 88 -6.94 18.71 15.64
C TRP A 88 -7.88 19.48 14.72
N HIS A 89 -8.59 18.75 13.87
CA HIS A 89 -9.67 19.27 13.05
C HIS A 89 -11.05 18.80 13.54
N ASP A 90 -11.09 17.65 14.22
CA ASP A 90 -12.26 17.12 14.91
C ASP A 90 -12.10 17.35 16.42
N LEU A 91 -12.71 18.43 16.94
CA LEU A 91 -12.65 18.80 18.36
C LEU A 91 -13.35 17.78 19.27
N GLU A 92 -14.36 17.06 18.74
CA GLU A 92 -15.03 16.01 19.50
C GLU A 92 -14.09 14.82 19.68
N LEU A 93 -13.31 14.47 18.65
CA LEU A 93 -12.26 13.46 18.73
C LEU A 93 -11.14 13.91 19.68
N GLU A 94 -10.68 15.15 19.60
CA GLU A 94 -9.66 15.71 20.50
C GLU A 94 -10.03 15.53 21.98
N SER A 95 -11.27 15.84 22.35
CA SER A 95 -11.73 15.77 23.75
C SER A 95 -11.68 14.36 24.37
N ARG A 96 -11.55 13.32 23.55
CA ARG A 96 -11.72 11.92 23.97
C ARG A 96 -10.59 10.99 23.54
N SER A 97 -9.60 11.48 22.82
CA SER A 97 -8.49 10.70 22.29
C SER A 97 -7.16 11.36 22.62
N GLU A 98 -6.09 10.58 22.51
CA GLU A 98 -4.73 11.05 22.73
C GLU A 98 -3.95 10.92 21.42
N ALA A 99 -3.21 11.95 21.06
CA ALA A 99 -2.35 11.94 19.87
C ALA A 99 -0.88 12.04 20.29
N THR A 100 -0.04 11.21 19.66
CA THR A 100 1.40 11.19 19.87
C THR A 100 2.11 11.24 18.53
N THR A 101 3.29 11.85 18.50
CA THR A 101 4.07 12.01 17.27
C THR A 101 5.55 11.74 17.49
N LYS A 102 6.21 11.29 16.42
CA LYS A 102 7.66 11.36 16.29
C LYS A 102 7.97 12.20 15.05
N PRO A 103 8.31 13.49 15.22
CA PRO A 103 8.51 14.40 14.11
C PRO A 103 9.84 14.21 13.37
N SER A 104 10.84 13.60 14.00
CA SER A 104 12.17 13.43 13.40
C SER A 104 12.09 12.57 12.13
N CYS A 105 12.49 13.15 11.01
CA CYS A 105 12.55 12.49 9.72
C CYS A 105 13.97 12.62 9.14
N ARG A 106 14.84 11.69 9.54
CA ARG A 106 16.20 11.54 9.00
C ARG A 106 16.26 10.33 8.08
N ASP A 107 17.32 10.22 7.28
CA ASP A 107 17.50 9.10 6.37
C ASP A 107 17.49 7.75 7.11
N GLY A 108 16.62 6.83 6.70
CA GLY A 108 16.44 5.54 7.36
C GLY A 108 15.71 5.59 8.71
N ASP A 109 15.25 6.77 9.12
CA ASP A 109 14.45 6.97 10.33
C ASP A 109 12.96 6.78 10.00
N VAL A 110 12.14 6.72 11.04
CA VAL A 110 10.68 6.63 10.89
C VAL A 110 10.02 7.77 11.64
N SER A 111 9.18 8.52 10.93
CA SER A 111 8.29 9.52 11.51
C SER A 111 6.89 8.94 11.62
N TYR A 112 6.14 9.34 12.66
CA TYR A 112 4.75 8.91 12.80
C TYR A 112 3.84 9.95 13.44
N LEU A 113 2.57 9.81 13.11
CA LEU A 113 1.43 10.45 13.77
C LEU A 113 0.48 9.35 14.22
N ARG A 114 0.35 9.17 15.54
CA ARG A 114 -0.49 8.16 16.17
C ARG A 114 -1.64 8.83 16.91
N VAL A 115 -2.83 8.25 16.82
CA VAL A 115 -3.99 8.60 17.62
C VAL A 115 -4.54 7.35 18.29
N GLU A 116 -4.94 7.51 19.54
CA GLU A 116 -5.49 6.45 20.39
C GLU A 116 -6.83 6.89 20.97
N ILE A 117 -7.87 6.08 20.73
CA ILE A 117 -9.21 6.28 21.26
C ILE A 117 -9.48 5.18 22.28
N PRO A 118 -9.57 5.51 23.58
CA PRO A 118 -9.91 4.53 24.60
C PRO A 118 -11.26 3.87 24.32
N SER A 119 -11.34 2.57 24.53
CA SER A 119 -12.50 1.70 24.36
C SER A 119 -13.79 2.26 24.97
N SER A 120 -13.67 2.85 26.17
CA SER A 120 -14.77 3.50 26.89
C SER A 120 -15.32 4.76 26.22
N ARG A 121 -14.58 5.37 25.29
CA ARG A 121 -14.92 6.63 24.62
C ARG A 121 -15.12 6.48 23.11
N ILE A 122 -15.11 5.25 22.61
CA ILE A 122 -15.41 4.95 21.22
C ILE A 122 -16.86 5.34 20.94
N LYS A 123 -17.09 5.95 19.78
CA LYS A 123 -18.42 6.24 19.24
C LYS A 123 -18.57 5.49 17.93
N PRO A 124 -19.06 4.24 17.94
CA PRO A 124 -19.02 3.34 16.77
C PRO A 124 -19.57 3.94 15.47
N VAL A 125 -20.66 4.71 15.53
CA VAL A 125 -21.24 5.36 14.33
C VAL A 125 -20.34 6.44 13.76
N LYS A 126 -19.59 7.17 14.61
CA LYS A 126 -18.69 8.25 14.19
C LYS A 126 -17.27 7.77 13.87
N ASP A 127 -16.82 6.73 14.56
CA ASP A 127 -15.46 6.21 14.46
C ASP A 127 -15.31 5.09 13.44
N SER A 128 -16.41 4.51 12.97
CA SER A 128 -16.35 3.58 11.84
C SER A 128 -16.20 4.33 10.53
N GLY A 129 -15.56 3.68 9.56
CA GLY A 129 -15.45 4.20 8.20
C GLY A 129 -14.03 4.08 7.62
N PRO A 130 -13.83 4.62 6.41
CA PRO A 130 -12.54 4.57 5.74
C PRO A 130 -11.57 5.61 6.33
N TYR A 131 -10.38 5.13 6.70
CA TYR A 131 -9.26 5.95 7.13
C TYR A 131 -8.15 5.96 6.08
N MET A 132 -7.43 7.07 5.99
CA MET A 132 -6.32 7.26 5.05
C MET A 132 -5.33 8.27 5.63
N CYS A 133 -4.04 8.06 5.41
CA CYS A 133 -3.02 9.04 5.70
C CYS A 133 -2.63 9.80 4.43
N ARG A 134 -2.34 11.09 4.56
CA ARG A 134 -1.79 11.92 3.48
C ARG A 134 -0.50 12.57 3.94
N LEU A 135 0.55 12.32 3.18
CA LEU A 135 1.85 12.97 3.31
C LEU A 135 1.88 14.22 2.44
N ARG A 136 2.46 15.30 2.96
CA ARG A 136 2.80 16.51 2.22
C ARG A 136 4.26 16.82 2.45
N GLY A 137 4.94 17.27 1.41
CA GLY A 137 6.33 17.62 1.51
C GLY A 137 6.90 18.18 0.21
N PHE A 138 8.21 18.31 0.22
CA PHE A 138 9.01 18.78 -0.90
C PHE A 138 10.08 17.75 -1.23
N THR A 139 10.38 17.56 -2.50
CA THR A 139 11.56 16.81 -2.91
C THR A 139 12.83 17.65 -2.68
N ARG A 140 14.02 17.05 -2.84
CA ARG A 140 15.30 17.78 -2.86
C ARG A 140 15.37 18.95 -3.85
N HIS A 141 14.52 18.96 -4.86
CA HIS A 141 14.44 20.03 -5.87
C HIS A 141 13.31 21.02 -5.59
N ASP A 142 12.86 21.10 -4.33
CA ASP A 142 11.75 21.94 -3.87
C ASP A 142 10.45 21.75 -4.65
N THR A 143 10.28 20.57 -5.27
CA THR A 143 9.03 20.24 -5.96
C THR A 143 8.03 19.73 -4.93
N PRO A 144 6.85 20.37 -4.78
CA PRO A 144 5.84 19.93 -3.84
C PRO A 144 5.29 18.58 -4.28
N PHE A 145 5.05 17.69 -3.32
CA PHE A 145 4.41 16.41 -3.57
C PHE A 145 3.39 16.06 -2.49
N HIS A 146 2.45 15.22 -2.89
CA HIS A 146 1.43 14.65 -2.02
C HIS A 146 1.34 13.16 -2.28
N GLU A 147 1.39 12.37 -1.22
CA GLU A 147 1.26 10.93 -1.29
C GLU A 147 0.18 10.49 -0.33
N ASN A 148 -0.68 9.57 -0.77
CA ASN A 148 -1.72 9.00 0.08
C ASN A 148 -1.35 7.56 0.39
N SER A 149 -1.60 7.13 1.62
CA SER A 149 -1.51 5.72 1.97
C SER A 149 -2.65 4.92 1.32
N GLY A 150 -2.58 3.60 1.44
CA GLY A 150 -3.77 2.76 1.31
C GLY A 150 -4.91 3.20 2.25
N ILE A 151 -6.14 2.87 1.86
CA ILE A 151 -7.34 3.14 2.65
C ILE A 151 -7.68 1.88 3.45
N ILE A 152 -7.93 2.03 4.75
CA ILE A 152 -8.38 0.93 5.61
C ILE A 152 -9.78 1.24 6.14
N MET A 153 -10.70 0.29 5.99
CA MET A 153 -12.07 0.39 6.49
C MET A 153 -12.13 -0.11 7.92
N LEU A 154 -12.36 0.78 8.89
CA LEU A 154 -12.54 0.41 10.28
C LEU A 154 -14.00 0.06 10.54
N ASN A 155 -14.25 -1.13 11.09
CA ASN A 155 -15.59 -1.60 11.43
C ASN A 155 -15.68 -1.92 12.92
N ILE A 156 -16.54 -1.18 13.62
CA ILE A 156 -16.76 -1.36 15.06
C ILE A 156 -18.06 -2.13 15.25
N THR A 157 -17.94 -3.36 15.72
CA THR A 157 -19.05 -4.28 15.98
C THR A 157 -19.31 -4.41 17.47
N GLY A 158 -20.52 -4.77 17.87
CA GLY A 158 -20.91 -4.87 19.29
C GLY A 158 -22.31 -4.31 19.51
N GLY A 159 -23.10 -5.00 20.33
CA GLY A 159 -24.53 -4.77 20.51
C GLY A 159 -24.82 -3.35 20.99
N PHE A 160 -25.21 -2.49 20.06
CA PHE A 160 -26.07 -1.36 20.38
C PHE A 160 -27.44 -1.91 20.68
N ASP A 161 -27.97 -1.61 21.86
CA ASP A 161 -29.41 -1.60 22.03
C ASP A 161 -29.98 -0.66 20.95
N ALA A 162 -30.67 -1.31 20.02
CA ALA A 162 -31.02 -0.76 18.73
C ALA A 162 -32.06 0.35 18.88
N SER A 163 -31.72 1.54 18.40
CA SER A 163 -32.74 2.48 17.92
C SER A 163 -32.21 3.33 16.77
N ARG A 164 -32.60 2.94 15.55
CA ARG A 164 -32.61 3.69 14.27
C ARG A 164 -31.24 4.11 13.71
N SER A 165 -30.96 4.04 12.41
CA SER A 165 -31.77 3.83 11.22
C SER A 165 -30.88 3.20 10.15
N SER A 166 -31.41 2.20 9.45
CA SER A 166 -30.93 1.79 8.13
C SER A 166 -30.85 3.02 7.21
N LYS A 167 -29.76 3.08 6.42
CA LYS A 167 -29.83 3.38 4.99
C LYS A 167 -28.68 2.67 4.29
N ASP A 168 -29.07 1.62 3.59
CA ASP A 168 -28.32 0.99 2.51
C ASP A 168 -27.99 1.98 1.38
N SER A 169 -27.02 1.54 0.57
CA SER A 169 -26.67 2.02 -0.78
C SER A 169 -25.53 3.05 -0.86
N GLU A 170 -24.30 2.55 -0.98
CA GLU A 170 -23.45 2.79 -2.17
C GLU A 170 -22.19 1.88 -2.24
N GLN A 171 -22.28 0.62 -1.80
CA GLN A 171 -21.11 -0.29 -1.70
C GLN A 171 -21.05 -1.35 -2.81
N GLY A 172 -21.71 -1.11 -3.94
CA GLY A 172 -21.78 -2.05 -5.08
C GLY A 172 -20.79 -1.78 -6.22
N GLY A 173 -20.21 -0.57 -6.32
CA GLY A 173 -19.36 -0.17 -7.45
C GLY A 173 -17.92 -0.63 -7.34
N MET A 174 -17.30 -0.43 -6.17
CA MET A 174 -15.87 -0.67 -5.97
C MET A 174 -15.51 -2.16 -6.02
N LEU A 175 -16.37 -3.03 -5.48
CA LEU A 175 -16.16 -4.48 -5.53
C LEU A 175 -16.33 -5.05 -6.95
N ARG A 176 -17.16 -4.42 -7.79
CA ARG A 176 -17.30 -4.79 -9.22
C ARG A 176 -16.05 -4.42 -10.03
N LEU A 177 -15.47 -3.24 -9.76
CA LEU A 177 -14.22 -2.82 -10.38
C LEU A 177 -13.05 -3.72 -9.98
N TYR A 178 -12.96 -4.10 -8.70
CA TYR A 178 -11.90 -4.98 -8.22
C TYR A 178 -11.98 -6.38 -8.85
N ARG A 179 -13.19 -6.95 -9.00
CA ARG A 179 -13.39 -8.22 -9.71
C ARG A 179 -13.02 -8.13 -11.20
N ALA A 180 -13.36 -7.03 -11.87
CA ALA A 180 -13.01 -6.83 -13.28
C ALA A 180 -11.48 -6.73 -13.48
N MET A 181 -10.79 -6.02 -12.58
CA MET A 181 -9.34 -5.86 -12.62
C MET A 181 -8.61 -7.19 -12.44
N ILE A 182 -9.03 -8.04 -11.49
CA ILE A 182 -8.43 -9.38 -11.27
C ILE A 182 -8.60 -10.29 -12.50
N ILE A 183 -9.75 -10.24 -13.16
CA ILE A 183 -10.00 -11.05 -14.35
C ILE A 183 -9.11 -10.58 -15.50
N LEU A 184 -9.00 -9.27 -15.72
CA LEU A 184 -8.15 -8.69 -16.75
C LEU A 184 -6.66 -9.02 -16.53
N THR A 185 -6.16 -8.91 -15.30
CA THR A 185 -4.77 -9.27 -14.99
C THR A 185 -4.52 -10.76 -15.17
N GLY A 186 -5.45 -11.62 -14.76
CA GLY A 186 -5.37 -13.06 -14.99
C GLY A 186 -5.29 -13.45 -16.47
N ILE A 187 -6.12 -12.82 -17.32
CA ILE A 187 -6.10 -13.04 -18.77
C ILE A 187 -4.75 -12.60 -19.38
N MET A 188 -4.26 -11.43 -18.99
CA MET A 188 -2.98 -10.91 -19.49
C MET A 188 -1.82 -11.84 -19.12
N ILE A 189 -1.75 -12.30 -17.86
CA ILE A 189 -0.73 -13.25 -17.41
C ILE A 189 -0.82 -14.56 -18.20
N SER A 190 -2.02 -15.09 -18.40
CA SER A 190 -2.22 -16.34 -19.16
C SER A 190 -1.78 -16.20 -20.62
N PHE A 191 -2.08 -15.07 -21.26
CA PHE A 191 -1.65 -14.79 -22.64
C PHE A 191 -0.13 -14.66 -22.77
N ILE A 192 0.51 -13.99 -21.81
CA ILE A 192 1.97 -13.88 -21.76
C ILE A 192 2.61 -15.27 -21.62
N LEU A 193 2.11 -16.11 -20.72
CA LEU A 193 2.59 -17.49 -20.54
C LEU A 193 2.41 -18.32 -21.83
N ALA A 194 1.27 -18.19 -22.51
CA ALA A 194 1.02 -18.89 -23.78
C ALA A 194 2.02 -18.45 -24.87
N LEU A 195 2.31 -17.15 -24.99
CA LEU A 195 3.30 -16.65 -25.95
C LEU A 195 4.72 -17.16 -25.65
N ILE A 196 5.08 -17.29 -24.37
CA ILE A 196 6.35 -17.88 -23.94
C ILE A 196 6.42 -19.35 -24.37
N MET A 197 5.37 -20.11 -24.11
CA MET A 197 5.29 -21.54 -24.50
C MET A 197 5.37 -21.73 -26.02
N VAL A 198 4.70 -20.89 -26.82
CA VAL A 198 4.76 -20.95 -28.29
C VAL A 198 6.17 -20.64 -28.80
N ARG A 199 6.87 -19.67 -28.19
CA ARG A 199 8.26 -19.37 -28.54
C ARG A 199 9.21 -20.53 -28.24
N GLU A 200 9.10 -21.13 -27.05
CA GLU A 200 9.88 -22.30 -26.63
C GLU A 200 9.67 -23.50 -27.58
N VAL A 201 8.41 -23.84 -27.87
CA VAL A 201 8.08 -24.95 -28.77
C VAL A 201 8.62 -24.71 -30.19
N ARG A 202 8.50 -23.48 -30.70
CA ARG A 202 9.03 -23.11 -32.02
C ARG A 202 10.55 -23.24 -32.08
N MET A 203 11.26 -22.83 -31.04
CA MET A 203 12.72 -22.99 -30.95
C MET A 203 13.14 -24.47 -30.98
N HIS A 204 12.42 -25.34 -30.29
CA HIS A 204 12.71 -26.78 -30.29
C HIS A 204 12.39 -27.48 -31.62
N TYR A 205 11.37 -27.02 -32.35
CA TYR A 205 11.00 -27.61 -33.65
C TYR A 205 12.03 -27.27 -34.74
N PHE A 206 12.50 -26.02 -34.79
CA PHE A 206 13.47 -25.59 -35.81
C PHE A 206 14.89 -26.15 -35.62
N GLN A 207 15.29 -26.55 -34.40
CA GLN A 207 16.56 -27.25 -34.20
C GLN A 207 16.56 -28.69 -34.75
N ARG A 208 15.40 -29.29 -35.03
CA ARG A 208 15.32 -30.68 -35.50
C ARG A 208 15.44 -30.83 -37.02
N GLU A 209 15.22 -29.76 -37.79
CA GLU A 209 15.36 -29.75 -39.25
C GLU A 209 16.75 -29.29 -39.73
N ALA A 210 17.59 -28.76 -38.83
CA ALA A 210 18.94 -28.28 -39.14
C ALA A 210 20.05 -29.34 -38.95
N LYS A 211 19.69 -30.63 -38.86
CA LYS A 211 20.62 -31.75 -38.64
C LYS A 211 20.32 -32.88 -39.61
#